data_AF-A0A920NXB1-F1
#
_entry.id   AF-A0A920NXB1-F1
#
_cell.length_a   1.000
_cell.length_b   1.000
_cell.length_c   1.000
_cell.angle_alpha   90.00
_cell.angle_beta   90.00
_cell.angle_gamma   90.00
#
_symmetry.space_group_name_H-M   'P 1'
#
loop_
_entity.id
_entity.type
_entity.pdbx_description
1 polymer ?
#
loop_
_entity_poly.entity_id
_entity_poly.type
_entity_poly.pdbx_seq_one_letter_code
_entity_poly.pdbx_strand_id
1 'polypeptide(L)' 'MKLLLVQHELGMYFGTLVNQADNVQLYKYVVQMVTHSFGKTATFMPKPVAGDNGSGMHIHQSIWKGDSPVFFR' A
#
# COMPACT_ATOMS: atom_id res chain seq x y z
N MET A 1 13.32 -5.22 -3.22
CA MET A 1 13.74 -6.32 -2.34
C MET A 1 14.43 -5.72 -1.14
N LYS A 2 13.78 -5.64 0.02
CA LYS A 2 14.31 -4.98 1.23
C LYS A 2 14.32 -6.04 2.34
N LEU A 3 15.49 -6.27 2.94
CA LEU A 3 15.72 -7.32 3.93
C LEU A 3 14.89 -7.06 5.20
N LEU A 4 13.82 -7.85 5.37
CA LEU A 4 13.14 -8.21 6.62
C LEU A 4 12.66 -9.66 6.47
N LEU A 5 12.55 -10.39 7.58
CA LEU A 5 12.20 -11.82 7.54
C LEU A 5 10.82 -12.09 6.91
N VAL A 6 9.85 -11.17 7.04
CA VAL A 6 8.47 -11.32 6.48
C VAL A 6 7.78 -9.97 6.22
N GLN A 7 8.45 -8.98 5.59
CA GLN A 7 7.81 -7.72 5.14
C GLN A 7 7.95 -7.56 3.63
N HIS A 8 6.85 -7.21 2.95
CA HIS A 8 6.80 -7.00 1.50
C HIS A 8 5.97 -5.77 1.14
N GLU A 9 6.24 -5.21 -0.04
CA GLU A 9 5.55 -4.06 -0.61
C GLU A 9 5.21 -4.36 -2.08
N LEU A 10 4.02 -3.94 -2.53
CA LEU A 10 3.61 -3.99 -3.92
C LEU A 10 3.17 -2.58 -4.35
N GLY A 11 3.66 -2.15 -5.52
CA GLY A 11 3.29 -0.87 -6.09
C GLY A 11 1.92 -0.93 -6.79
N MET A 12 1.15 0.15 -6.68
CA MET A 12 -0.08 0.37 -7.43
C MET A 12 0.14 1.53 -8.41
N TYR A 13 -0.43 1.42 -9.61
CA TYR A 13 -0.49 2.55 -10.53
C TYR A 13 -1.37 3.66 -9.93
N PHE A 14 -0.97 4.91 -10.14
CA PHE A 14 -1.69 6.08 -9.66
C PHE A 14 -3.08 6.21 -10.32
N GLY A 15 -3.98 6.95 -9.68
CA GLY A 15 -5.33 7.20 -10.18
C GLY A 15 -6.03 8.29 -9.38
N THR A 16 -7.33 8.48 -9.63
CA THR A 16 -8.14 9.44 -8.89
C THR A 16 -8.25 9.04 -7.41
N LEU A 17 -8.55 10.02 -6.55
CA LEU A 17 -8.56 9.84 -5.09
C LEU A 17 -9.47 8.68 -4.66
N VAL A 18 -10.72 8.63 -5.15
CA VAL A 18 -11.69 7.60 -4.78
C VAL A 18 -11.25 6.23 -5.31
N ASN A 19 -10.86 6.14 -6.58
CA ASN A 19 -10.41 4.87 -7.17
C ASN A 19 -9.20 4.30 -6.43
N GLN A 20 -8.27 5.15 -5.98
CA GLN A 20 -7.11 4.70 -5.21
C GLN A 20 -7.49 4.27 -3.79
N ALA A 21 -8.46 4.92 -3.15
CA ALA A 21 -8.99 4.47 -1.86
C ALA A 21 -9.65 3.09 -1.98
N ASP A 22 -10.44 2.85 -3.03
CA ASP A 22 -11.07 1.57 -3.31
C ASP A 22 -10.02 0.47 -3.60
N ASN A 23 -9.02 0.80 -4.41
CA ASN A 23 -7.90 -0.11 -4.71
C ASN A 23 -7.13 -0.51 -3.45
N VAL A 24 -6.93 0.39 -2.49
CA VAL A 24 -6.29 0.05 -1.19
C VAL A 24 -7.10 -0.98 -0.43
N GLN A 25 -8.42 -0.88 -0.42
CA GLN A 25 -9.29 -1.84 0.26
C GLN A 25 -9.26 -3.20 -0.44
N LEU A 26 -9.33 -3.22 -1.77
CA LEU A 26 -9.19 -4.44 -2.55
C LEU A 26 -7.82 -5.09 -2.35
N TYR A 27 -6.75 -4.30 -2.36
CA TYR A 27 -5.38 -4.76 -2.14
C TYR A 27 -5.24 -5.48 -0.79
N LYS A 28 -5.71 -4.86 0.30
CA LYS A 28 -5.67 -5.46 1.64
C LYS A 28 -6.43 -6.78 1.68
N TYR A 29 -7.64 -6.80 1.13
CA TYR A 29 -8.48 -7.98 1.09
C TYR A 29 -7.82 -9.13 0.31
N VAL A 30 -7.35 -8.86 -0.91
CA VAL A 30 -6.70 -9.88 -1.75
C VAL A 30 -5.47 -10.46 -1.06
N VAL A 31 -4.60 -9.62 -0.48
CA VAL A 31 -3.42 -10.11 0.26
C VAL A 31 -3.82 -10.99 1.44
N GLN A 32 -4.80 -10.58 2.23
CA GLN A 32 -5.30 -11.38 3.36
C GLN A 32 -5.89 -12.71 2.89
N MET A 33 -6.69 -12.73 1.83
CA MET A 33 -7.33 -13.95 1.34
C MET A 33 -6.34 -14.91 0.67
N VAL A 34 -5.39 -14.39 -0.11
CA VAL A 34 -4.34 -15.22 -0.72
C VAL A 34 -3.48 -15.84 0.37
N THR A 35 -3.01 -15.06 1.35
CA THR A 35 -2.22 -15.63 2.46
C THR A 35 -3.01 -16.63 3.30
N HIS A 36 -4.30 -16.38 3.53
CA HIS A 36 -5.19 -17.33 4.19
C HIS A 36 -5.30 -18.65 3.44
N SER A 37 -5.36 -18.65 2.10
CA SER A 37 -5.40 -19.88 1.29
C SER A 37 -4.13 -20.74 1.42
N PHE A 38 -3.01 -20.16 1.86
CA PHE A 38 -1.76 -20.87 2.16
C PHE A 38 -1.62 -21.22 3.66
N GLY A 39 -2.68 -21.10 4.46
CA GLY A 39 -2.65 -21.35 5.91
C GLY A 39 -1.80 -20.35 6.69
N LYS A 40 -1.63 -19.14 6.14
CA LYS A 40 -0.89 -18.03 6.77
C LYS A 40 -1.85 -16.88 7.11
N THR A 41 -1.34 -15.87 7.80
CA THR A 41 -2.07 -14.62 8.07
C THR A 41 -1.19 -13.42 7.69
N ALA A 42 -1.80 -12.42 7.06
CA ALA A 42 -1.16 -11.14 6.75
C ALA A 42 -1.79 -10.02 7.58
N THR A 43 -0.97 -9.06 8.02
CA THR A 43 -1.42 -7.88 8.76
C THR A 43 -0.84 -6.60 8.17
N PHE A 44 -1.67 -5.56 8.16
CA PHE A 44 -1.29 -4.20 7.76
C PHE A 44 -1.10 -3.28 8.98
N MET A 45 -0.94 -3.86 10.18
CA MET A 45 -0.59 -3.08 11.36
C MET A 45 0.72 -2.31 11.14
N PRO A 46 0.81 -1.07 11.64
CA PRO A 46 1.98 -0.22 11.41
C PRO A 46 3.25 -0.77 12.07
N LYS A 47 3.12 -1.53 13.16
CA LYS A 47 4.27 -2.06 13.91
C LYS A 47 3.95 -3.43 14.54
N PRO A 48 4.02 -4.52 13.76
CA PRO A 48 3.71 -5.85 14.27
C PRO A 48 4.85 -6.46 15.12
N VAL A 49 6.09 -5.99 14.96
CA VAL A 49 7.27 -6.51 15.68
C VAL A 49 7.99 -5.34 16.37
N ALA A 50 8.19 -5.45 17.68
CA ALA A 50 8.95 -4.48 18.45
C ALA A 50 10.45 -4.57 18.12
N GLY A 51 11.13 -3.44 18.02
CA GLY A 51 12.57 -3.39 17.70
C GLY A 51 12.93 -3.57 16.21
N ASP A 52 11.97 -3.88 15.33
CA ASP A 52 12.19 -3.99 13.87
C ASP A 52 11.47 -2.87 13.11
N ASN A 53 11.60 -2.75 11.79
CA ASN A 53 10.92 -1.73 10.98
C ASN A 53 9.38 -1.87 11.01
N GLY A 54 8.69 -0.76 10.74
CA GLY A 54 7.23 -0.71 10.64
C GLY A 54 6.73 -0.77 9.19
N SER A 55 5.41 -0.93 9.03
CA SER A 55 4.71 -0.84 7.75
C SER A 55 4.07 0.54 7.61
N GLY A 56 4.41 1.25 6.54
CA GLY A 56 3.81 2.53 6.18
C GLY A 56 2.93 2.41 4.94
N MET A 57 2.04 3.38 4.77
CA MET A 57 1.32 3.60 3.51
C MET A 57 1.89 4.87 2.88
N HIS A 58 2.87 4.73 2.01
CA HIS A 58 3.44 5.87 1.30
C HIS A 58 2.41 6.39 0.29
N ILE A 59 1.93 7.62 0.49
CA ILE A 59 0.92 8.23 -0.37
C ILE A 59 1.61 9.25 -1.29
N HIS A 60 1.68 8.93 -2.58
CA HIS A 60 2.16 9.85 -3.60
C HIS A 60 0.97 10.66 -4.11
N GLN A 61 1.02 11.99 -3.95
CA GLN A 61 -0.09 12.88 -4.29
C GLN A 61 0.27 13.78 -5.46
N SER A 62 -0.69 13.97 -6.36
CA SER A 62 -0.64 15.01 -7.39
C SER A 62 -2.03 15.60 -7.56
N ILE A 63 -2.08 16.92 -7.75
CA ILE A 63 -3.31 17.64 -8.07
C ILE A 63 -3.16 18.19 -9.49
N TRP A 64 -4.22 18.08 -10.29
CA TRP A 64 -4.23 18.43 -11.70
C TRP A 64 -5.37 19.39 -12.01
N LYS A 65 -5.11 20.34 -12.91
CA LYS A 65 -6.12 21.22 -13.49
C LYS A 65 -6.05 21.08 -15.01
N GLY A 66 -7.01 20.35 -15.58
CA GLY A 66 -6.87 19.86 -16.96
C GLY A 66 -5.62 18.99 -17.07
N ASP A 67 -4.81 19.23 -18.10
CA ASP A 67 -3.59 18.45 -18.37
C ASP A 67 -2.33 18.98 -17.65
N SER A 68 -2.48 19.96 -16.76
CA SER A 68 -1.36 20.59 -16.04
C SER A 68 -1.33 20.21 -14.56
N PRO A 69 -0.20 19.66 -14.06
CA PRO A 69 -0.03 19.38 -12.64
C PRO A 69 0.26 20.68 -11.85
N VAL A 70 -0.38 20.87 -10.70
CA VAL A 70 -0.28 22.14 -9.95
C VAL A 70 0.85 22.16 -8.91
N PHE A 71 1.47 21.02 -8.64
CA PHE A 71 2.58 20.91 -7.68
C PHE A 71 3.94 21.28 -8.27
N PHE A 72 4.06 21.28 -9.60
CA PHE A 72 5.26 21.74 -10.28
C PHE A 72 5.06 23.21 -10.65
N ARG A 73 5.90 24.08 -10.07
CA ARG A 73 6.09 25.45 -10.55
C ARG A 73 7.40 25.52 -11.31
#